data_AF-A0AA37RWR8-F1
#
_entry.id   AF-A0AA37RWR8-F1
#
_cell.length_a   1.000
_cell.length_b   1.000
_cell.length_c   1.000
_cell.angle_alpha   90.00
_cell.angle_beta   90.00
_cell.angle_gamma   90.00
#
_symmetry.space_group_name_H-M   'P 1'
#
loop_
_entity.id
_entity.type
_entity.pdbx_description
1 polymer ?
#
loop_
_entity_poly.entity_id
_entity_poly.type
_entity_poly.pdbx_seq_one_letter_code
_entity_poly.pdbx_strand_id
1 'polypeptide(L)' 'MKQHNPLSDEYGKLSTYAKWIGVHNANEWRQYHLANGYPNWVPKDPEIHFKDSGLWSDWEHFLDARH' A
#
# COMPACT_ATOMS: atom_id res chain seq x y z
N MET A 1 -3.17 15.27 -22.41
CA MET A 1 -3.45 15.34 -20.96
C MET A 1 -2.82 14.10 -20.35
N LYS A 2 -1.81 14.24 -19.49
CA LYS A 2 -1.25 13.07 -18.79
C LYS A 2 -2.37 12.54 -17.91
N GLN A 3 -2.81 11.31 -18.15
CA GLN A 3 -3.78 10.67 -17.27
C GLN A 3 -3.09 10.55 -15.90
N HIS A 4 -3.42 11.45 -14.97
CA HIS A 4 -3.05 11.29 -13.58
C HIS A 4 -3.91 10.15 -13.07
N ASN A 5 -3.34 8.96 -12.94
CA ASN A 5 -4.06 7.85 -12.34
C ASN A 5 -4.07 8.10 -10.83
N PRO A 6 -5.22 8.43 -10.20
CA PRO A 6 -5.27 8.75 -8.78
C PRO A 6 -4.77 7.59 -7.90
N LEU A 7 -4.86 6.36 -8.40
CA LEU A 7 -4.34 5.17 -7.72
C LEU A 7 -2.80 5.14 -7.69
N SER A 8 -2.11 5.80 -8.62
CA SER A 8 -0.64 5.90 -8.60
C SER A 8 -0.15 6.77 -7.45
N ASP A 9 -0.82 7.90 -7.19
CA ASP A 9 -0.49 8.76 -6.05
C ASP A 9 -0.81 8.06 -4.72
N GLU A 10 -1.95 7.37 -4.68
CA GLU A 10 -2.36 6.59 -3.52
C GLU A 10 -1.38 5.44 -3.25
N TYR A 11 -0.90 4.76 -4.29
CA TYR A 11 0.10 3.70 -4.20
C TYR A 11 1.40 4.21 -3.55
N GLY A 12 1.94 5.34 -4.03
CA GLY A 12 3.15 5.93 -3.47
C GLY A 12 2.97 6.37 -2.00
N LYS A 13 1.80 6.93 -1.67
CA LYS A 13 1.46 7.33 -0.31
C LYS A 13 1.34 6.12 0.63
N LEU A 14 0.64 5.07 0.20
CA LEU A 14 0.46 3.83 0.97
C LEU A 14 1.76 3.06 1.14
N SER A 15 2.58 3.00 0.08
CA SER A 15 3.93 2.41 0.13
C SER A 15 4.80 3.12 1.18
N THR A 16 4.82 4.46 1.17
CA THR A 16 5.59 5.24 2.14
C THR A 16 5.09 5.02 3.57
N TYR A 17 3.77 4.95 3.75
CA TYR A 17 3.18 4.65 5.05
C TYR A 17 3.53 3.25 5.55
N ALA A 18 3.45 2.23 4.68
CA ALA A 18 3.82 0.86 5.00
C ALA A 18 5.29 0.75 5.45
N LYS A 19 6.20 1.47 4.78
CA LYS A 19 7.61 1.56 5.20
C LYS A 19 7.78 2.28 6.53
N TRP A 20 7.03 3.36 6.76
CA TRP A 20 7.10 4.13 8.00
C TRP A 20 6.65 3.33 9.22
N ILE A 21 5.61 2.49 9.09
CA ILE A 21 5.19 1.57 10.16
C ILE A 21 6.06 0.31 10.27
N GLY A 22 6.98 0.09 9.31
CA GLY A 22 7.95 -1.00 9.34
C GLY A 22 7.38 -2.39 9.02
N VAL A 23 6.36 -2.48 8.16
CA VAL A 23 5.81 -3.77 7.72
C VAL A 23 6.54 -4.31 6.49
N HIS A 24 6.67 -5.63 6.40
CA HIS A 24 7.39 -6.31 5.32
C HIS A 24 6.49 -7.24 4.48
N ASN A 25 5.29 -7.55 4.96
CA ASN A 25 4.38 -8.50 4.32
C ASN A 25 2.91 -8.25 4.73
N ALA A 26 1.98 -8.89 4.02
CA ALA A 26 0.55 -8.81 4.30
C ALA A 26 0.18 -9.19 5.74
N ASN A 27 0.88 -10.17 6.32
CA ASN A 27 0.58 -10.59 7.68
C ASN A 27 0.93 -9.50 8.68
N GLU A 28 2.13 -8.90 8.58
CA GLU A 28 2.54 -7.77 9.42
C GLU A 28 1.61 -6.56 9.27
N TRP A 29 1.22 -6.22 8.04
CA TRP A 29 0.23 -5.17 7.77
C TRP A 29 -1.08 -5.42 8.52
N ARG A 30 -1.62 -6.63 8.38
CA ARG A 30 -2.86 -7.02 9.06
C ARG A 30 -2.71 -6.98 10.57
N GLN A 31 -1.61 -7.51 11.12
CA GLN A 31 -1.35 -7.54 12.56
C GLN A 31 -1.20 -6.12 13.13
N TYR A 32 -0.46 -5.24 12.44
CA TYR A 32 -0.28 -3.86 12.83
C TYR A 32 -1.64 -3.14 12.96
N HIS A 33 -2.51 -3.29 11.97
CA HIS A 33 -3.82 -2.65 11.99
C HIS A 33 -4.86 -3.35 12.87
N LEU A 34 -4.68 -4.64 13.18
CA LEU A 34 -5.48 -5.29 14.23
C LEU A 34 -5.17 -4.70 15.60
N ALA A 35 -3.92 -4.33 15.86
CA ALA A 35 -3.50 -3.72 17.12
C ALA A 35 -3.77 -2.19 17.19
N ASN A 36 -3.59 -1.47 16.09
CA ASN A 36 -3.64 0.01 16.06
C ASN A 36 -4.93 0.57 15.40
N GLY A 37 -5.72 -0.28 14.73
CA GLY A 37 -6.86 0.14 13.92
C GLY A 37 -6.46 0.53 12.48
N TYR A 38 -7.46 0.58 11.60
CA TYR A 38 -7.31 1.03 10.21
C TYR A 38 -7.71 2.50 10.08
N PRO A 39 -6.84 3.38 9.56
CA PRO A 39 -7.23 4.71 9.14
C PRO A 39 -8.24 4.66 7.99
N ASN A 40 -9.16 5.63 7.91
CA ASN A 40 -10.21 5.67 6.87
C ASN A 40 -9.68 5.71 5.41
N TRP A 41 -8.46 6.18 5.20
CA TRP A 41 -7.83 6.29 3.89
C TRP A 41 -6.95 5.07 3.54
N VAL A 42 -6.75 4.15 4.47
CA VAL A 42 -5.90 2.97 4.28
C VAL A 42 -6.78 1.77 3.91
N PRO A 43 -6.62 1.17 2.71
CA PRO A 43 -7.34 -0.03 2.35
C PRO A 43 -6.93 -1.19 3.25
N LYS A 44 -7.89 -2.04 3.60
CA LYS A 44 -7.64 -3.23 4.43
C LYS A 44 -6.68 -4.19 3.75
N ASP A 45 -6.86 -4.37 2.44
CA ASP A 45 -6.01 -5.18 1.57
C ASP A 45 -5.45 -4.32 0.43
N PRO A 46 -4.23 -3.76 0.58
CA PRO A 46 -3.60 -2.98 -0.48
C PRO A 46 -3.31 -3.83 -1.72
N GLU A 47 -3.07 -5.15 -1.57
CA GLU A 47 -2.94 -6.05 -2.70
C GLU A 47 -4.17 -5.98 -3.60
N ILE A 48 -5.36 -6.27 -3.07
CA ILE A 48 -6.59 -6.30 -3.86
C ILE A 48 -6.90 -4.92 -4.43
N HIS A 49 -6.70 -3.86 -3.63
CA HIS A 49 -6.96 -2.48 -4.03
C HIS A 49 -6.16 -2.06 -5.26
N PHE A 50 -4.89 -2.47 -5.35
CA PHE A 50 -4.01 -2.09 -6.45
C PHE A 50 -3.91 -3.15 -7.57
N LYS A 51 -4.26 -4.40 -7.29
CA LYS A 51 -4.22 -5.51 -8.26
C LYS A 51 -5.18 -5.30 -9.43
N ASP A 52 -6.39 -4.81 -9.16
CA ASP A 52 -7.37 -4.51 -10.21
C ASP A 52 -6.88 -3.41 -11.18
N SER A 53 -6.08 -2.49 -10.66
CA SER A 53 -5.47 -1.41 -11.45
C SER A 53 -4.16 -1.80 -12.17
N GLY A 54 -3.64 -3.01 -11.92
CA GLY A 54 -2.36 -3.47 -12.46
C GLY A 54 -1.13 -2.78 -11.86
N LEU A 55 -1.29 -2.00 -10.77
CA LEU A 55 -0.18 -1.35 -10.06
C LEU A 55 0.49 -2.27 -9.04
N TRP A 56 -0.18 -3.33 -8.62
CA TRP A 56 0.35 -4.28 -7.65
C TRP A 56 1.12 -5.41 -8.32
N SER A 57 2.38 -5.59 -7.94
CA SER A 57 3.18 -6.76 -8.28
C SER A 57 3.26 -7.72 -7.09
N ASP A 58 3.87 -7.24 -6.00
CA ASP A 58 4.15 -8.00 -4.79
C ASP A 58 4.54 -7.04 -3.67
N TRP A 59 4.64 -7.55 -2.44
CA TRP A 59 5.02 -6.75 -1.27
C TRP A 59 6.44 -6.18 -1.36
N GLU A 60 7.37 -6.91 -1.98
CA GLU A 60 8.74 -6.41 -2.15
C GLU A 60 8.75 -5.20 -3.07
N HIS A 61 8.05 -5.24 -4.21
CA HIS A 61 7.90 -4.10 -5.10
C HIS A 61 7.14 -2.93 -4.47
N PHE A 62 6.09 -3.23 -3.70
CA PHE A 62 5.32 -2.22 -2.97
C PHE A 62 6.18 -1.51 -1.91
N LEU A 63 7.10 -2.21 -1.26
CA LEU A 63 7.97 -1.67 -0.22
C LEU A 63 9.32 -1.17 -0.77
N ASP A 64 9.70 -1.58 -1.99
CA ASP A 64 10.91 -1.14 -2.71
C ASP A 64 10.59 -0.04 -3.74
N ALA A 65 9.49 0.71 -3.59
CA ALA A 65 9.32 1.98 -4.30
C ALA A 65 10.44 2.94 -3.87
N ARG A 66 11.62 2.74 -4.46
CA ARG A 66 12.89 3.37 -4.14
C ARG A 66 12.80 4.80 -4.64
N HIS A 67 13.08 5.72 -3.72
CA HIS A 67 12.90 7.16 -3.88
C HIS A 67 13.90 7.77 -4.87
#